data_AF-A0A2A2ZT33-F1
#
_entry.id   AF-A0A2A2ZT33-F1
#
_cell.length_a   1.000
_cell.length_b   1.000
_cell.length_c   1.000
_cell.angle_alpha   90.00
_cell.angle_beta   90.00
_cell.angle_gamma   90.00
#
_symmetry.space_group_name_H-M   'P 1'
#
loop_
_entity.id
_entity.type
_entity.pdbx_description
1 polymer ?
#
loop_
_entity_poly.entity_id
_entity_poly.type
_entity_poly.pdbx_seq_one_letter_code
_entity_poly.pdbx_strand_id
1 'polypeptide(L)'
;MNRAVMLRFAACGIIGLGAALLIAALLLTTYTTSRITKVPLDVDATLISDGTGTALDSASLSTDHVVVNQNVPLVSQQQISVESPANADVVTLQVGSSLRRTDKQKDTGLLLAIVDTVTLNRKTATAVSDDTHTGGAVQKPRTINDENPPTAIPLRHDGLSYRFPFHTEKKTYPYFDPIAQKPFDVNYDSQEDVNGLTTYKFTQNVGYNADGKLVAPVAYPSLYADQATDSKFTAPASMWGIQGGDPNEQITMTRFYAAQRTFWVDPVSGTIVKQTEHAHHYFARDPLKPELTLADYKVTSNEDTVESQVNAARDERDRLALWSRVLPITFTAVGLIALVGGGLLASFSLRSESALTDPGLDRGDQDFFGRSGLEEPVSGAEAETEKLPTQRPDLRSESGPDEPTEAGPTEAKPPDRE
;
A
#
# COMPACT_ATOMS: atom_id res chain seq x y z
N MET A 1 -12.23 41.96 -32.11
CA MET A 1 -11.36 40.82 -32.48
C MET A 1 -12.08 39.98 -33.52
N ASN A 2 -11.44 39.65 -34.65
CA ASN A 2 -12.11 38.94 -35.74
C ASN A 2 -12.37 37.47 -35.41
N ARG A 3 -13.51 36.91 -35.86
CA ARG A 3 -13.89 35.51 -35.62
C ARG A 3 -12.83 34.52 -36.14
N ALA A 4 -12.21 34.79 -37.29
CA ALA A 4 -11.12 33.98 -37.84
C ALA A 4 -9.87 33.94 -36.93
N VAL A 5 -9.52 35.07 -36.29
CA VAL A 5 -8.40 35.15 -35.34
C VAL A 5 -8.71 34.36 -34.06
N MET A 6 -9.94 34.47 -33.55
CA MET A 6 -10.39 33.69 -32.39
C MET A 6 -10.41 32.17 -32.67
N LEU A 7 -10.85 31.76 -33.87
CA LEU A 7 -10.80 30.36 -34.33
C LEU A 7 -9.36 29.83 -34.43
N ARG A 8 -8.40 30.66 -34.86
CA ARG A 8 -6.97 30.28 -34.90
C ARG A 8 -6.39 30.05 -33.51
N PHE A 9 -6.63 30.95 -32.55
CA PHE A 9 -6.18 30.74 -31.17
C PHE A 9 -6.84 29.50 -30.54
N ALA A 10 -8.13 29.26 -30.80
CA ALA A 10 -8.81 28.05 -30.36
C ALA A 10 -8.20 26.77 -30.97
N ALA A 11 -7.97 26.74 -32.29
CA ALA A 11 -7.37 25.60 -32.97
C ALA A 11 -5.95 25.30 -32.45
N CYS A 12 -5.10 26.32 -32.30
CA CYS A 12 -3.75 26.16 -31.73
C CYS A 12 -3.79 25.67 -30.27
N GLY A 13 -4.72 26.17 -29.45
CA GLY A 13 -4.89 25.71 -28.07
C GLY A 13 -5.33 24.24 -27.99
N ILE A 14 -6.27 23.82 -28.85
CA ILE A 14 -6.76 22.44 -28.94
C ILE A 14 -5.64 21.50 -29.44
N ILE A 15 -4.86 21.90 -30.45
CA ILE A 15 -3.70 21.12 -30.93
C ILE A 15 -2.63 21.00 -29.84
N GLY A 16 -2.33 22.09 -29.13
CA GLY A 16 -1.36 22.10 -28.03
C GLY A 16 -1.78 21.19 -26.87
N LEU A 17 -3.05 21.23 -26.47
CA LEU A 17 -3.62 20.31 -25.49
C LEU A 17 -3.56 18.85 -25.98
N GLY A 18 -3.87 18.60 -27.25
CA GLY A 18 -3.79 17.27 -27.85
C GLY A 18 -2.39 16.69 -27.77
N ALA A 19 -1.38 17.46 -28.19
CA ALA A 19 0.03 17.07 -28.08
C ALA A 19 0.48 16.85 -26.63
N ALA A 20 0.08 17.72 -25.70
CA ALA A 20 0.39 17.59 -24.28
C ALA A 20 -0.21 16.32 -23.67
N LEU A 21 -1.44 15.95 -24.03
CA LEU A 21 -2.09 14.70 -23.58
C LEU A 21 -1.38 13.46 -24.14
N LEU A 22 -0.93 13.47 -25.39
CA LEU A 22 -0.13 12.36 -25.95
C LEU A 22 1.24 12.21 -25.25
N ILE A 23 1.91 13.33 -24.95
CA ILE A 23 3.17 13.32 -24.17
C ILE A 23 2.90 12.78 -22.75
N ALA A 24 1.81 13.19 -22.11
CA ALA A 24 1.43 12.69 -20.80
C ALA A 24 1.10 11.17 -20.83
N ALA A 25 0.40 10.67 -21.86
CA ALA A 25 0.15 9.24 -22.03
C ALA A 25 1.44 8.42 -22.21
N LEU A 26 2.40 8.94 -22.99
CA LEU A 26 3.72 8.33 -23.17
C LEU A 26 4.51 8.29 -21.85
N LEU A 27 4.49 9.37 -21.06
CA LEU A 27 5.15 9.42 -19.76
C LEU A 27 4.47 8.48 -18.75
N LEU A 28 3.14 8.41 -18.72
CA LEU A 28 2.40 7.51 -17.83
C LEU A 28 2.76 6.03 -18.10
N THR A 29 2.74 5.60 -19.37
CA THR A 29 3.08 4.22 -19.75
C THR A 29 4.55 3.86 -19.45
N THR A 30 5.50 4.73 -19.83
CA THR A 30 6.93 4.42 -19.77
C THR A 30 7.58 4.70 -18.41
N TYR A 31 7.12 5.71 -17.68
CA TYR A 31 7.76 6.15 -16.43
C TYR A 31 6.97 5.73 -15.18
N THR A 32 5.64 5.92 -15.18
CA THR A 32 4.85 5.84 -13.94
C THR A 32 4.71 4.40 -13.43
N THR A 33 4.56 3.41 -14.31
CA THR A 33 4.39 1.99 -13.92
C THR A 33 5.47 1.49 -12.95
N SER A 34 6.76 1.75 -13.24
CA SER A 34 7.88 1.32 -12.36
C SER A 34 8.05 2.17 -11.09
N ARG A 35 7.23 3.22 -10.90
CA ARG A 35 7.17 4.03 -9.69
C ARG A 35 6.02 3.63 -8.77
N ILE A 36 4.92 3.08 -9.31
CA ILE A 36 3.72 2.70 -8.56
C ILE A 36 3.67 1.22 -8.15
N THR A 37 4.39 0.31 -8.83
CA THR A 37 4.57 -1.08 -8.40
C THR A 37 5.55 -1.14 -7.23
N LYS A 38 5.08 -0.68 -6.06
CA LYS A 38 5.85 -0.57 -4.82
C LYS A 38 4.96 -0.85 -3.62
N VAL A 39 5.47 -1.62 -2.65
CA VAL A 39 4.82 -1.83 -1.34
C VAL A 39 4.38 -0.47 -0.77
N PRO A 40 3.15 -0.32 -0.23
CA PRO A 40 2.67 0.95 0.33
C PRO A 40 3.54 1.48 1.50
N LEU A 41 3.34 2.74 1.91
CA LEU A 41 3.96 3.32 3.13
C LEU A 41 2.94 3.49 4.28
N ASP A 42 1.74 3.03 4.01
CA ASP A 42 0.47 3.22 4.70
C ASP A 42 -0.15 1.84 4.98
N VAL A 43 0.70 0.81 5.18
CA VAL A 43 0.29 -0.55 5.57
C VAL A 43 0.01 -0.56 7.07
N ASP A 44 -1.27 -0.61 7.42
CA ASP A 44 -1.76 -0.98 8.74
C ASP A 44 -2.81 -2.08 8.56
N ALA A 45 -2.61 -3.24 9.19
CA ALA A 45 -3.47 -4.41 9.00
C ALA A 45 -3.50 -5.31 10.23
N THR A 46 -4.71 -5.72 10.63
CA THR A 46 -4.94 -6.78 11.61
C THR A 46 -5.41 -8.04 10.88
N LEU A 47 -4.59 -9.10 10.89
CA LEU A 47 -4.92 -10.39 10.30
C LEU A 47 -5.30 -11.38 11.40
N ILE A 48 -6.46 -12.03 11.27
CA ILE A 48 -6.98 -12.99 12.26
C ILE A 48 -7.13 -14.36 11.59
N SER A 49 -6.63 -15.40 12.26
CA SER A 49 -6.71 -16.79 11.80
C SER A 49 -7.23 -17.69 12.91
N ASP A 50 -8.36 -18.32 12.67
CA ASP A 50 -9.07 -19.16 13.64
C ASP A 50 -8.70 -20.64 13.43
N GLY A 51 -8.80 -21.45 14.49
CA GLY A 51 -8.53 -22.87 14.41
C GLY A 51 -8.54 -23.60 15.76
N THR A 52 -7.88 -24.75 15.80
CA THR A 52 -7.76 -25.59 16.99
C THR A 52 -6.37 -26.22 17.09
N GLY A 53 -6.04 -26.72 18.28
CA GLY A 53 -4.76 -27.39 18.49
C GLY A 53 -4.65 -28.15 19.80
N THR A 54 -3.45 -28.64 20.06
CA THR A 54 -3.00 -29.17 21.34
C THR A 54 -2.07 -28.15 21.99
N ALA A 55 -2.37 -27.71 23.21
CA ALA A 55 -1.60 -26.67 23.89
C ALA A 55 -1.40 -26.93 25.37
N LEU A 56 -0.24 -26.53 25.87
CA LEU A 56 0.10 -26.51 27.28
C LEU A 56 -0.87 -25.56 28.05
N ASP A 57 -1.32 -25.99 29.23
CA ASP A 57 -2.06 -25.12 30.13
C ASP A 57 -1.07 -24.32 30.98
N SER A 58 -0.94 -23.01 30.72
CA SER A 58 0.04 -22.14 31.36
C SER A 58 -0.05 -22.14 32.88
N ALA A 59 -1.24 -22.39 33.45
CA ALA A 59 -1.46 -22.53 34.87
C ALA A 59 -0.83 -23.80 35.47
N SER A 60 -0.65 -24.87 34.69
CA SER A 60 -0.06 -26.12 35.20
C SER A 60 1.44 -26.02 35.52
N LEU A 61 2.13 -25.00 35.00
CA LEU A 61 3.53 -24.72 35.30
C LEU A 61 3.78 -24.35 36.78
N SER A 62 2.73 -24.07 37.56
CA SER A 62 2.80 -23.87 39.02
C SER A 62 2.38 -25.11 39.83
N THR A 63 2.26 -26.28 39.19
CA THR A 63 1.80 -27.55 39.79
C THR A 63 2.80 -28.69 39.57
N ASP A 64 2.60 -29.83 40.23
CA ASP A 64 3.55 -30.94 40.26
C ASP A 64 3.82 -31.60 38.88
N HIS A 65 2.97 -31.37 37.88
CA HIS A 65 3.11 -31.90 36.53
C HIS A 65 2.54 -30.94 35.47
N VAL A 66 3.15 -30.93 34.28
CA VAL A 66 2.63 -30.14 33.15
C VAL A 66 1.36 -30.79 32.59
N VAL A 67 0.33 -29.98 32.38
CA VAL A 67 -0.92 -30.38 31.72
C VAL A 67 -0.94 -29.85 30.30
N VAL A 68 -1.22 -30.73 29.34
CA VAL A 68 -1.43 -30.39 27.94
C VAL A 68 -2.88 -30.72 27.57
N ASN A 69 -3.61 -29.77 27.01
CA ASN A 69 -4.99 -29.94 26.57
C ASN A 69 -5.05 -30.14 25.05
N GLN A 70 -5.88 -31.07 24.59
CA GLN A 70 -6.14 -31.33 23.17
C GLN A 70 -7.43 -30.65 22.70
N ASN A 71 -7.51 -30.35 21.40
CA ASN A 71 -8.67 -29.74 20.75
C ASN A 71 -9.12 -28.40 21.37
N VAL A 72 -8.17 -27.61 21.89
CA VAL A 72 -8.47 -26.27 22.42
C VAL A 72 -8.75 -25.30 21.25
N PRO A 73 -9.68 -24.34 21.41
CA PRO A 73 -9.94 -23.33 20.39
C PRO A 73 -8.82 -22.28 20.43
N LEU A 74 -8.28 -21.95 19.24
CA LEU A 74 -7.12 -21.09 19.07
C LEU A 74 -7.38 -19.98 18.06
N VAL A 75 -6.87 -18.80 18.38
CA VAL A 75 -6.83 -17.63 17.49
C VAL A 75 -5.38 -17.20 17.35
N SER A 76 -4.92 -17.07 16.12
CA SER A 76 -3.67 -16.36 15.79
C SER A 76 -4.03 -14.97 15.30
N GLN A 77 -3.43 -13.94 15.89
CA GLN A 77 -3.60 -12.54 15.49
C GLN A 77 -2.23 -11.97 15.11
N GLN A 78 -2.16 -11.28 13.98
CA GLN A 78 -0.98 -10.59 13.47
C GLN A 78 -1.32 -9.14 13.15
N GLN A 79 -0.71 -8.19 13.87
CA GLN A 79 -0.74 -6.76 13.50
C GLN A 79 0.49 -6.45 12.66
N ILE A 80 0.30 -5.73 11.55
CA ILE A 80 1.37 -5.19 10.70
C ILE A 80 1.24 -3.67 10.70
N SER A 81 2.31 -2.94 11.03
CA SER A 81 2.39 -1.47 10.92
C SER A 81 3.66 -1.05 10.17
N VAL A 82 3.64 0.14 9.54
CA VAL A 82 4.84 0.76 8.96
C VAL A 82 5.59 1.56 10.04
N GLU A 83 6.88 1.31 10.14
CA GLU A 83 7.83 2.01 11.01
C GLU A 83 8.91 2.76 10.21
N SER A 84 9.72 3.56 10.89
CA SER A 84 10.90 4.19 10.29
C SER A 84 12.08 3.21 10.19
N PRO A 85 12.85 3.19 9.08
CA PRO A 85 12.76 4.05 7.89
C PRO A 85 11.69 3.63 6.85
N ALA A 86 10.78 4.55 6.55
CA ALA A 86 9.81 4.47 5.46
C ALA A 86 10.06 5.61 4.45
N ASN A 87 10.40 5.29 3.20
CA ASN A 87 10.76 6.29 2.18
C ASN A 87 10.46 5.85 0.74
N ALA A 88 11.07 6.51 -0.24
CA ALA A 88 10.85 6.21 -1.66
C ALA A 88 11.13 4.73 -2.01
N ASP A 89 12.18 4.12 -1.46
CA ASP A 89 12.71 2.83 -1.95
C ASP A 89 12.74 1.72 -0.89
N VAL A 90 12.73 2.04 0.41
CA VAL A 90 12.54 1.07 1.51
C VAL A 90 11.32 1.39 2.37
N VAL A 91 10.77 0.35 3.01
CA VAL A 91 9.73 0.45 4.05
C VAL A 91 10.07 -0.54 5.16
N THR A 92 10.06 -0.09 6.41
CA THR A 92 10.16 -0.98 7.57
C THR A 92 8.76 -1.38 8.02
N LEU A 93 8.53 -2.68 8.16
CA LEU A 93 7.32 -3.25 8.77
C LEU A 93 7.68 -3.71 10.17
N GLN A 94 6.87 -3.34 11.16
CA GLN A 94 6.84 -3.98 12.47
C GLN A 94 5.63 -4.89 12.53
N VAL A 95 5.83 -6.12 12.99
CA VAL A 95 4.84 -7.19 12.93
C VAL A 95 4.72 -7.88 14.28
N GLY A 96 3.62 -7.64 14.97
CA GLY A 96 3.29 -8.28 16.25
C GLY A 96 2.36 -9.46 16.03
N SER A 97 2.87 -10.69 16.17
CA SER A 97 2.10 -11.92 16.06
C SER A 97 1.89 -12.58 17.43
N SER A 98 0.68 -13.08 17.69
CA SER A 98 0.36 -13.82 18.91
C SER A 98 -0.60 -14.99 18.67
N LEU A 99 -0.42 -16.08 19.40
CA LEU A 99 -1.33 -17.22 19.45
C LEU A 99 -2.00 -17.29 20.82
N ARG A 100 -3.34 -17.34 20.83
CA ARG A 100 -4.15 -17.32 22.06
C ARG A 100 -5.19 -18.43 22.08
N ARG A 101 -5.38 -19.04 23.24
CA ARG A 101 -6.54 -19.84 23.63
C ARG A 101 -7.73 -18.95 23.95
N THR A 102 -8.88 -19.21 23.33
CA THR A 102 -10.14 -18.47 23.60
C THR A 102 -10.99 -19.10 24.70
N ASP A 103 -10.68 -20.32 25.14
CA ASP A 103 -11.29 -20.95 26.32
C ASP A 103 -10.72 -20.43 27.66
N LYS A 104 -9.69 -19.57 27.60
CA LYS A 104 -8.94 -19.05 28.75
C LYS A 104 -9.10 -17.52 28.86
N GLN A 105 -9.12 -17.02 30.09
CA GLN A 105 -9.42 -15.61 30.37
C GLN A 105 -8.16 -14.74 30.42
N LYS A 106 -8.24 -13.56 29.80
CA LYS A 106 -7.11 -12.62 29.68
C LYS A 106 -5.83 -13.35 29.24
N ASP A 107 -4.74 -13.16 29.96
CA ASP A 107 -3.40 -13.54 29.51
C ASP A 107 -3.01 -14.96 29.87
N THR A 108 -3.82 -15.66 30.69
CA THR A 108 -3.66 -17.12 30.84
C THR A 108 -3.92 -17.86 29.53
N GLY A 109 -4.61 -17.22 28.58
CA GLY A 109 -4.80 -17.73 27.22
C GLY A 109 -3.65 -17.47 26.25
N LEU A 110 -2.68 -16.60 26.57
CA LEU A 110 -1.56 -16.33 25.67
C LEU A 110 -0.58 -17.51 25.66
N LEU A 111 -0.33 -18.09 24.48
CA LEU A 111 0.60 -19.22 24.31
C LEU A 111 1.94 -18.79 23.73
N LEU A 112 1.88 -17.94 22.69
CA LEU A 112 3.05 -17.47 21.93
C LEU A 112 2.85 -15.99 21.61
N ALA A 113 3.93 -15.22 21.66
CA ALA A 113 4.00 -13.85 21.17
C ALA A 113 5.40 -13.60 20.59
N ILE A 114 5.46 -12.87 19.47
CA ILE A 114 6.68 -12.40 18.84
C ILE A 114 6.40 -11.02 18.23
N VAL A 115 7.34 -10.10 18.38
CA VAL A 115 7.37 -8.86 17.60
C VAL A 115 8.62 -8.92 16.75
N ASP A 116 8.43 -8.86 15.44
CA ASP A 116 9.48 -8.82 14.44
C ASP A 116 9.47 -7.46 13.74
N THR A 117 10.62 -7.03 13.22
CA THR A 117 10.76 -5.74 12.53
C THR A 117 11.70 -5.92 11.35
N VAL A 118 11.23 -5.68 10.13
CA VAL A 118 11.98 -5.95 8.90
C VAL A 118 11.87 -4.79 7.89
N THR A 119 13.01 -4.41 7.32
CA THR A 119 13.14 -3.34 6.31
C THR A 119 13.18 -3.95 4.92
N LEU A 120 12.12 -3.74 4.16
CA LEU A 120 11.91 -4.32 2.83
C LEU A 120 12.22 -3.31 1.73
N ASN A 121 12.82 -3.79 0.64
CA ASN A 121 12.90 -3.06 -0.62
C ASN A 121 11.49 -3.00 -1.23
N ARG A 122 10.98 -1.79 -1.44
CA ARG A 122 9.58 -1.59 -1.86
C ARG A 122 9.26 -2.18 -3.22
N LYS A 123 10.23 -2.41 -4.11
CA LYS A 123 9.98 -3.03 -5.43
C LYS A 123 9.98 -4.56 -5.38
N THR A 124 10.89 -5.16 -4.62
CA THR A 124 11.11 -6.63 -4.62
C THR A 124 10.44 -7.34 -3.45
N ALA A 125 9.93 -6.61 -2.45
CA ALA A 125 9.42 -7.12 -1.17
C ALA A 125 10.43 -7.99 -0.38
N THR A 126 11.72 -7.93 -0.74
CA THR A 126 12.80 -8.63 -0.04
C THR A 126 13.42 -7.74 1.04
N ALA A 127 13.87 -8.34 2.14
CA ALA A 127 14.66 -7.69 3.17
C ALA A 127 15.91 -7.01 2.60
N VAL A 128 16.31 -5.89 3.21
CA VAL A 128 17.48 -5.09 2.85
C VAL A 128 18.55 -5.25 3.92
N SER A 129 19.34 -6.32 3.78
CA SER A 129 20.43 -6.67 4.69
C SER A 129 21.77 -6.62 3.98
N ASP A 130 22.78 -6.08 4.67
CA ASP A 130 24.17 -6.03 4.24
C ASP A 130 25.10 -6.42 5.42
N ASP A 131 26.42 -6.29 5.25
CA ASP A 131 27.40 -6.69 6.27
C ASP A 131 27.48 -5.72 7.47
N THR A 132 26.79 -4.57 7.38
CA THR A 132 26.69 -3.53 8.41
C THR A 132 25.27 -3.31 8.94
N HIS A 133 24.23 -3.67 8.17
CA HIS A 133 22.83 -3.57 8.56
C HIS A 133 22.15 -4.95 8.49
N THR A 134 21.59 -5.42 9.61
CA THR A 134 20.86 -6.70 9.69
C THR A 134 19.54 -6.72 8.92
N GLY A 135 19.10 -5.60 8.33
CA GLY A 135 17.80 -5.45 7.66
C GLY A 135 16.57 -5.61 8.55
N GLY A 136 16.73 -6.13 9.77
CA GLY A 136 15.66 -6.28 10.76
C GLY A 136 16.15 -6.65 12.16
N ALA A 137 15.21 -6.90 13.05
CA ALA A 137 15.41 -7.25 14.44
C ALA A 137 14.16 -7.96 15.00
N VAL A 138 14.35 -8.92 15.90
CA VAL A 138 13.25 -9.54 16.65
C VAL A 138 13.29 -9.03 18.09
N GLN A 139 12.15 -8.67 18.66
CA GLN A 139 12.04 -8.25 20.04
C GLN A 139 12.40 -9.41 20.99
N LYS A 140 13.30 -9.15 21.92
CA LYS A 140 13.62 -10.09 23.00
C LYS A 140 12.33 -10.48 23.75
N PRO A 141 12.09 -11.77 24.04
CA PRO A 141 10.95 -12.18 24.83
C PRO A 141 11.00 -11.57 26.23
N ARG A 142 9.82 -11.25 26.77
CA ARG A 142 9.61 -10.56 28.05
C ARG A 142 8.51 -11.26 28.82
N THR A 143 8.54 -11.19 30.15
CA THR A 143 7.42 -11.67 30.97
C THR A 143 6.28 -10.66 30.97
N ILE A 144 5.06 -11.08 31.33
CA ILE A 144 3.92 -10.16 31.44
C ILE A 144 4.09 -9.08 32.51
N ASN A 145 4.90 -9.34 33.54
CA ASN A 145 5.21 -8.41 34.62
C ASN A 145 6.49 -7.59 34.36
N ASP A 146 7.05 -7.69 33.15
CA ASP A 146 8.17 -6.85 32.73
C ASP A 146 7.62 -5.48 32.29
N GLU A 147 8.01 -4.40 32.97
CA GLU A 147 7.62 -3.02 32.63
C GLU A 147 8.71 -2.26 31.85
N ASN A 148 9.87 -2.88 31.59
CA ASN A 148 10.99 -2.20 30.92
C ASN A 148 10.67 -1.88 29.45
N PRO A 149 11.32 -0.87 28.83
CA PRO A 149 11.22 -0.64 27.39
C PRO A 149 11.56 -1.92 26.57
N PRO A 150 10.81 -2.25 25.50
CA PRO A 150 11.12 -3.39 24.66
C PRO A 150 12.54 -3.34 24.09
N THR A 151 13.25 -4.46 24.15
CA THR A 151 14.61 -4.57 23.58
C THR A 151 14.54 -5.32 22.25
N ALA A 152 14.85 -4.65 21.14
CA ALA A 152 15.04 -5.29 19.85
C ALA A 152 16.43 -5.94 19.76
N ILE A 153 16.50 -7.19 19.28
CA ILE A 153 17.74 -7.91 19.01
C ILE A 153 17.98 -7.88 17.48
N PRO A 154 19.02 -7.21 16.98
CA PRO A 154 19.33 -7.17 15.56
C PRO A 154 19.49 -8.58 14.98
N LEU A 155 18.69 -8.89 13.94
CA LEU A 155 18.63 -10.22 13.34
C LEU A 155 18.65 -10.11 11.83
N ARG A 156 19.60 -10.79 11.19
CA ARG A 156 19.75 -10.76 9.73
C ARG A 156 18.52 -11.36 9.05
N HIS A 157 17.80 -10.53 8.31
CA HIS A 157 16.69 -10.95 7.48
C HIS A 157 17.15 -11.17 6.03
N ASP A 158 16.84 -12.32 5.45
CA ASP A 158 17.12 -12.61 4.04
C ASP A 158 15.86 -13.19 3.37
N GLY A 159 15.58 -12.79 2.12
CA GLY A 159 14.39 -13.20 1.38
C GLY A 159 13.16 -12.29 1.59
N LEU A 160 11.98 -12.81 1.29
CA LEU A 160 10.68 -12.15 1.48
C LEU A 160 10.24 -12.18 2.96
N SER A 161 9.45 -11.20 3.37
CA SER A 161 8.73 -11.24 4.67
C SER A 161 7.38 -10.55 4.53
N TYR A 162 6.32 -11.17 5.06
CA TYR A 162 4.94 -10.65 5.16
C TYR A 162 4.20 -10.31 3.85
N ARG A 163 4.89 -10.25 2.71
CA ARG A 163 4.32 -9.94 1.40
C ARG A 163 5.17 -10.52 0.25
N PHE A 164 4.56 -10.71 -0.91
CA PHE A 164 5.24 -11.00 -2.17
C PHE A 164 5.39 -9.71 -3.01
N PRO A 165 6.30 -9.67 -4.01
CA PRO A 165 6.42 -8.53 -4.91
C PRO A 165 5.20 -8.39 -5.84
N PHE A 166 4.94 -7.15 -6.25
CA PHE A 166 4.06 -6.86 -7.40
C PHE A 166 4.47 -7.69 -8.61
N HIS A 167 3.47 -8.14 -9.38
CA HIS A 167 3.66 -9.09 -10.48
C HIS A 167 4.35 -10.39 -10.04
N THR A 168 3.87 -11.00 -8.94
CA THR A 168 4.41 -12.24 -8.39
C THR A 168 4.50 -13.34 -9.46
N GLU A 169 5.65 -13.99 -9.55
CA GLU A 169 5.96 -15.03 -10.52
C GLU A 169 5.72 -16.44 -9.96
N LYS A 170 5.50 -17.42 -10.84
CA LYS A 170 5.33 -18.83 -10.49
C LYS A 170 6.68 -19.51 -10.28
N LYS A 171 7.38 -19.14 -9.21
CA LYS A 171 8.73 -19.63 -8.87
C LYS A 171 8.89 -19.81 -7.36
N THR A 172 9.95 -20.49 -6.95
CA THR A 172 10.39 -20.54 -5.55
C THR A 172 10.97 -19.18 -5.13
N TYR A 173 10.67 -18.75 -3.92
CA TYR A 173 11.30 -17.60 -3.26
C TYR A 173 11.88 -18.05 -1.91
N PRO A 174 13.00 -17.48 -1.44
CA PRO A 174 13.34 -17.53 -0.02
C PRO A 174 12.36 -16.64 0.76
N TYR A 175 11.78 -17.15 1.84
CA TYR A 175 10.89 -16.42 2.75
C TYR A 175 11.35 -16.60 4.19
N PHE A 176 11.47 -15.50 4.93
CA PHE A 176 12.02 -15.50 6.29
C PHE A 176 11.02 -16.07 7.31
N ASP A 177 11.51 -16.92 8.21
CA ASP A 177 10.77 -17.36 9.38
C ASP A 177 11.39 -16.70 10.65
N PRO A 178 10.67 -15.82 11.37
CA PRO A 178 11.22 -15.10 12.52
C PRO A 178 11.33 -15.97 13.78
N ILE A 179 10.69 -17.14 13.82
CA ILE A 179 10.77 -18.10 14.93
C ILE A 179 12.00 -19.00 14.75
N ALA A 180 12.26 -19.46 13.53
CA ALA A 180 13.47 -20.20 13.16
C ALA A 180 14.67 -19.30 12.84
N GLN A 181 14.46 -17.99 12.77
CA GLN A 181 15.44 -16.92 12.56
C GLN A 181 16.28 -17.07 11.28
N LYS A 182 15.67 -17.59 10.20
CA LYS A 182 16.33 -17.82 8.90
C LYS A 182 15.33 -17.99 7.74
N PRO A 183 15.75 -17.80 6.48
CA PRO A 183 14.92 -18.12 5.31
C PRO A 183 14.67 -19.62 5.12
N PHE A 184 13.50 -19.92 4.57
CA PHE A 184 13.11 -21.22 4.00
C PHE A 184 12.41 -21.00 2.65
N ASP A 185 12.51 -21.98 1.75
CA ASP A 185 11.90 -21.90 0.42
C ASP A 185 10.37 -21.95 0.50
N VAL A 186 9.71 -20.91 -0.02
CA VAL A 186 8.28 -20.87 -0.30
C VAL A 186 8.07 -21.16 -1.79
N ASN A 187 7.42 -22.29 -2.08
CA ASN A 187 7.36 -22.88 -3.43
C ASN A 187 5.96 -22.71 -4.03
N TYR A 188 5.86 -22.32 -5.29
CA TYR A 188 4.58 -22.29 -6.01
C TYR A 188 4.03 -23.71 -6.17
N ASP A 189 2.76 -23.89 -5.81
CA ASP A 189 1.99 -25.13 -5.96
C ASP A 189 1.02 -25.01 -7.13
N SER A 190 0.05 -24.10 -7.02
CA SER A 190 -1.14 -24.09 -7.89
C SER A 190 -1.80 -22.71 -7.99
N GLN A 191 -2.95 -22.64 -8.68
CA GLN A 191 -3.83 -21.47 -8.68
C GLN A 191 -5.18 -21.89 -8.10
N GLU A 192 -5.70 -21.07 -7.20
CA GLU A 192 -7.01 -21.25 -6.59
C GLU A 192 -7.75 -19.90 -6.57
N ASP A 193 -9.08 -19.94 -6.65
CA ASP A 193 -9.89 -18.72 -6.47
C ASP A 193 -10.15 -18.49 -4.98
N VAL A 194 -9.97 -17.24 -4.54
CA VAL A 194 -10.30 -16.79 -3.19
C VAL A 194 -11.22 -15.58 -3.31
N ASN A 195 -12.49 -15.77 -2.97
CA ASN A 195 -13.57 -14.77 -2.99
C ASN A 195 -13.66 -13.97 -4.31
N GLY A 196 -13.50 -14.65 -5.46
CA GLY A 196 -13.53 -14.05 -6.79
C GLY A 196 -12.20 -13.38 -7.20
N LEU A 197 -11.09 -13.82 -6.61
CA LEU A 197 -9.74 -13.40 -6.94
C LEU A 197 -8.88 -14.61 -7.28
N THR A 198 -8.36 -14.68 -8.51
CA THR A 198 -7.44 -15.75 -8.92
C THR A 198 -6.09 -15.55 -8.26
N THR A 199 -5.77 -16.40 -7.27
CA THR A 199 -4.54 -16.36 -6.50
C THR A 199 -3.51 -17.38 -6.98
N TYR A 200 -2.24 -17.13 -6.67
CA TYR A 200 -1.18 -18.14 -6.70
C TYR A 200 -1.03 -18.72 -5.30
N LYS A 201 -1.08 -20.04 -5.19
CA LYS A 201 -0.90 -20.76 -3.94
C LYS A 201 0.55 -21.20 -3.81
N PHE A 202 1.15 -20.89 -2.67
CA PHE A 202 2.52 -21.28 -2.33
C PHE A 202 2.59 -22.02 -1.00
N THR A 203 3.56 -22.91 -0.84
CA THR A 203 3.80 -23.66 0.41
C THR A 203 5.25 -23.49 0.88
N GLN A 204 5.43 -23.12 2.16
CA GLN A 204 6.71 -23.10 2.88
C GLN A 204 6.72 -24.26 3.88
N ASN A 205 7.85 -24.99 3.96
CA ASN A 205 8.04 -26.06 4.95
C ASN A 205 9.28 -25.78 5.81
N VAL A 206 9.09 -25.81 7.12
CA VAL A 206 10.08 -25.53 8.17
C VAL A 206 10.21 -26.79 9.02
N GLY A 207 11.20 -27.62 8.73
CA GLY A 207 11.47 -28.87 9.45
C GLY A 207 10.51 -30.04 9.18
N TYR A 208 9.34 -29.78 8.61
CA TYR A 208 8.52 -30.79 7.92
C TYR A 208 9.01 -31.01 6.48
N ASN A 209 8.66 -32.16 5.89
CA ASN A 209 8.75 -32.38 4.44
C ASN A 209 7.41 -32.05 3.76
N ALA A 210 7.34 -32.21 2.43
CA ALA A 210 6.12 -31.94 1.66
C ALA A 210 4.89 -32.80 2.09
N ASP A 211 5.12 -34.00 2.62
CA ASP A 211 4.06 -34.91 3.11
C ASP A 211 3.56 -34.54 4.52
N GLY A 212 4.08 -33.46 5.13
CA GLY A 212 3.79 -33.08 6.53
C GLY A 212 4.51 -33.96 7.56
N LYS A 213 5.49 -34.78 7.15
CA LYS A 213 6.30 -35.59 8.08
C LYS A 213 7.43 -34.76 8.67
N LEU A 214 7.59 -34.83 9.99
CA LEU A 214 8.70 -34.22 10.73
C LEU A 214 10.04 -34.88 10.32
N VAL A 215 11.01 -34.08 9.84
CA VAL A 215 12.30 -34.59 9.31
C VAL A 215 13.54 -33.79 9.73
N ALA A 216 13.41 -32.47 9.93
CA ALA A 216 14.53 -31.59 10.25
C ALA A 216 14.11 -30.37 11.12
N PRO A 217 13.44 -30.58 12.26
CA PRO A 217 12.98 -29.50 13.13
C PRO A 217 14.12 -28.58 13.58
N VAL A 218 13.78 -27.31 13.78
CA VAL A 218 14.70 -26.27 14.22
C VAL A 218 14.77 -26.31 15.74
N ALA A 219 15.97 -26.49 16.31
CA ALA A 219 16.20 -26.22 17.73
C ALA A 219 15.96 -24.73 17.98
N TYR A 220 15.09 -24.40 18.94
CA TYR A 220 14.55 -23.05 19.10
C TYR A 220 15.67 -22.03 19.39
N PRO A 221 15.88 -21.02 18.51
CA PRO A 221 16.94 -20.04 18.69
C PRO A 221 16.57 -19.03 19.78
N SER A 222 17.17 -19.20 20.96
CA SER A 222 16.99 -18.28 22.08
C SER A 222 17.46 -16.86 21.75
N LEU A 223 16.72 -15.87 22.26
CA LEU A 223 17.13 -14.45 22.28
C LEU A 223 17.61 -14.00 23.68
N TYR A 224 17.84 -14.96 24.58
CA TYR A 224 18.53 -14.75 25.86
C TYR A 224 20.02 -15.07 25.73
N ALA A 225 20.82 -14.62 26.71
CA ALA A 225 22.27 -14.89 26.73
C ALA A 225 22.58 -16.33 27.14
N ASP A 226 21.64 -16.98 27.84
CA ASP A 226 21.64 -18.39 28.20
C ASP A 226 20.55 -19.14 27.41
N GLN A 227 20.73 -20.45 27.24
CA GLN A 227 19.69 -21.31 26.66
C GLN A 227 18.66 -21.80 27.70
N ALA A 228 18.93 -21.63 28.99
CA ALA A 228 18.15 -22.19 30.09
C ALA A 228 16.78 -21.51 30.28
N THR A 229 16.63 -20.29 29.78
CA THR A 229 15.41 -19.48 29.95
C THR A 229 14.24 -19.93 29.06
N ASP A 230 14.47 -20.28 27.78
CA ASP A 230 13.38 -20.52 26.81
C ASP A 230 13.61 -21.61 25.74
N SER A 231 14.82 -22.18 25.67
CA SER A 231 15.23 -23.11 24.58
C SER A 231 15.72 -24.47 25.09
N LYS A 232 16.17 -24.56 26.34
CA LYS A 232 16.49 -25.80 27.06
C LYS A 232 16.02 -25.66 28.49
N PHE A 233 15.39 -26.68 29.04
CA PHE A 233 14.89 -26.67 30.43
C PHE A 233 15.18 -27.99 31.12
N THR A 234 15.44 -27.95 32.42
CA THR A 234 15.75 -29.13 33.24
C THR A 234 14.74 -29.23 34.38
N ALA A 235 14.03 -30.34 34.46
CA ALA A 235 13.00 -30.59 35.47
C ALA A 235 12.94 -32.07 35.86
N PRO A 236 12.30 -32.41 36.99
CA PRO A 236 12.05 -33.80 37.37
C PRO A 236 11.26 -34.56 36.31
N ALA A 237 11.50 -35.87 36.18
CA ALA A 237 10.75 -36.76 35.30
C ALA A 237 9.22 -36.66 35.52
N SER A 238 8.77 -36.48 36.76
CA SER A 238 7.36 -36.24 37.11
C SER A 238 6.78 -34.98 36.46
N MET A 239 7.53 -33.87 36.45
CA MET A 239 7.10 -32.59 35.86
C MET A 239 6.88 -32.74 34.36
N TRP A 240 7.76 -33.48 33.68
CA TRP A 240 7.63 -33.86 32.27
C TRP A 240 6.55 -34.89 31.95
N GLY A 241 5.90 -35.48 32.96
CA GLY A 241 4.95 -36.59 32.79
C GLY A 241 5.60 -37.93 32.39
N ILE A 242 6.92 -38.07 32.52
CA ILE A 242 7.67 -39.27 32.15
C ILE A 242 7.41 -40.37 33.20
N GLN A 243 6.94 -41.53 32.72
CA GLN A 243 6.63 -42.70 33.55
C GLN A 243 7.70 -43.80 33.41
N GLY A 244 7.87 -44.62 34.44
CA GLY A 244 8.73 -45.80 34.41
C GLY A 244 10.20 -45.61 34.87
N GLY A 245 10.55 -44.44 35.42
CA GLY A 245 11.85 -44.14 36.04
C GLY A 245 11.71 -43.60 37.47
N ASP A 246 12.77 -42.97 38.00
CA ASP A 246 12.68 -42.18 39.24
C ASP A 246 11.93 -40.87 38.93
N PRO A 247 10.81 -40.55 39.61
CA PRO A 247 10.10 -39.28 39.42
C PRO A 247 10.97 -38.03 39.61
N ASN A 248 12.06 -38.14 40.38
CA ASN A 248 12.99 -37.06 40.69
C ASN A 248 14.20 -36.99 39.75
N GLU A 249 14.28 -37.86 38.73
CA GLU A 249 15.36 -37.82 37.74
C GLU A 249 15.34 -36.47 37.01
N GLN A 250 16.44 -35.70 37.13
CA GLN A 250 16.56 -34.37 36.51
C GLN A 250 16.81 -34.50 35.01
N ILE A 251 15.73 -34.44 34.23
CA ILE A 251 15.74 -34.59 32.78
C ILE A 251 15.80 -33.21 32.12
N THR A 252 16.76 -33.04 31.20
CA THR A 252 16.89 -31.84 30.35
C THR A 252 16.27 -32.10 28.99
N MET A 253 15.33 -31.26 28.58
CA MET A 253 14.77 -31.24 27.22
C MET A 253 15.18 -29.97 26.47
N THR A 254 15.28 -30.07 25.14
CA THR A 254 15.46 -28.94 24.22
C THR A 254 14.12 -28.61 23.56
N ARG A 255 13.81 -27.32 23.42
CA ARG A 255 12.66 -26.82 22.67
C ARG A 255 12.97 -26.87 21.18
N PHE A 256 12.05 -27.44 20.42
CA PHE A 256 12.09 -27.52 18.96
C PHE A 256 10.87 -26.81 18.36
N TYR A 257 11.01 -26.48 17.08
CA TYR A 257 10.01 -25.81 16.28
C TYR A 257 9.99 -26.38 14.86
N ALA A 258 8.79 -26.64 14.34
CA ALA A 258 8.54 -26.96 12.94
C ALA A 258 7.21 -26.31 12.50
N ALA A 259 7.10 -25.95 11.22
CA ALA A 259 5.88 -25.35 10.66
C ALA A 259 5.69 -25.69 9.17
N GLN A 260 4.44 -25.71 8.73
CA GLN A 260 4.02 -25.73 7.34
C GLN A 260 3.05 -24.57 7.12
N ARG A 261 3.36 -23.70 6.16
CA ARG A 261 2.51 -22.56 5.78
C ARG A 261 2.06 -22.67 4.35
N THR A 262 0.80 -22.38 4.11
CA THR A 262 0.25 -22.16 2.77
C THR A 262 -0.23 -20.72 2.66
N PHE A 263 0.20 -20.04 1.60
CA PHE A 263 -0.15 -18.65 1.30
C PHE A 263 -0.90 -18.60 -0.02
N TRP A 264 -2.01 -17.87 -0.06
CA TRP A 264 -2.72 -17.52 -1.30
C TRP A 264 -2.43 -16.06 -1.60
N VAL A 265 -1.82 -15.81 -2.75
CA VAL A 265 -1.22 -14.51 -3.11
C VAL A 265 -1.91 -13.97 -4.36
N ASP A 266 -2.34 -12.70 -4.35
CA ASP A 266 -2.76 -12.05 -5.58
C ASP A 266 -1.55 -11.82 -6.50
N PRO A 267 -1.52 -12.36 -7.73
CA PRO A 267 -0.34 -12.33 -8.58
C PRO A 267 -0.03 -10.96 -9.19
N VAL A 268 -0.87 -9.94 -8.98
CA VAL A 268 -0.67 -8.58 -9.53
C VAL A 268 -0.09 -7.64 -8.49
N SER A 269 -0.65 -7.63 -7.27
CA SER A 269 -0.19 -6.81 -6.14
C SER A 269 0.90 -7.50 -5.31
N GLY A 270 0.84 -8.83 -5.15
CA GLY A 270 1.66 -9.59 -4.19
C GLY A 270 1.07 -9.63 -2.77
N THR A 271 -0.15 -9.15 -2.57
CA THR A 271 -0.87 -9.25 -1.29
C THR A 271 -1.17 -10.71 -0.95
N ILE A 272 -0.83 -11.14 0.27
CA ILE A 272 -1.28 -12.41 0.83
C ILE A 272 -2.74 -12.22 1.26
N VAL A 273 -3.67 -12.86 0.56
CA VAL A 273 -5.12 -12.70 0.80
C VAL A 273 -5.74 -13.79 1.67
N LYS A 274 -5.02 -14.89 1.86
CA LYS A 274 -5.35 -15.96 2.80
C LYS A 274 -4.08 -16.68 3.22
N GLN A 275 -4.03 -17.12 4.47
CA GLN A 275 -2.97 -17.94 5.02
C GLN A 275 -3.55 -19.18 5.72
N THR A 276 -2.78 -20.25 5.76
CA THR A 276 -2.97 -21.38 6.66
C THR A 276 -1.62 -21.72 7.26
N GLU A 277 -1.57 -21.87 8.58
CA GLU A 277 -0.37 -22.25 9.32
C GLU A 277 -0.69 -23.49 10.16
N HIS A 278 0.11 -24.54 9.98
CA HIS A 278 0.26 -25.61 10.96
C HIS A 278 1.65 -25.47 11.57
N ALA A 279 1.75 -25.26 12.89
CA ALA A 279 3.04 -25.13 13.56
C ALA A 279 3.07 -25.87 14.90
N HIS A 280 4.22 -26.45 15.20
CA HIS A 280 4.46 -27.30 16.36
C HIS A 280 5.71 -26.84 17.11
N HIS A 281 5.49 -26.36 18.33
CA HIS A 281 6.50 -26.13 19.35
C HIS A 281 6.39 -27.23 20.41
N TYR A 282 7.51 -27.88 20.73
CA TYR A 282 7.56 -28.95 21.70
C TYR A 282 8.93 -29.03 22.38
N PHE A 283 8.98 -29.72 23.51
CA PHE A 283 10.22 -30.12 24.18
C PHE A 283 10.48 -31.61 23.92
N ALA A 284 11.75 -31.96 23.70
CA ALA A 284 12.20 -33.32 23.52
C ALA A 284 13.70 -33.50 23.84
N ARG A 285 14.13 -34.74 24.08
CA ARG A 285 15.54 -35.16 24.11
C ARG A 285 16.04 -35.57 22.72
N ASP A 286 15.16 -36.17 21.90
CA ASP A 286 15.40 -36.51 20.49
C ASP A 286 14.57 -35.57 19.60
N PRO A 287 15.19 -34.81 18.67
CA PRO A 287 14.47 -33.86 17.82
C PRO A 287 13.32 -34.50 17.03
N LEU A 288 13.39 -35.77 16.68
CA LEU A 288 12.36 -36.44 15.86
C LEU A 288 11.30 -37.17 16.71
N LYS A 289 11.32 -37.02 18.04
CA LYS A 289 10.35 -37.61 18.97
C LYS A 289 9.84 -36.53 19.95
N PRO A 290 8.81 -35.75 19.58
CA PRO A 290 8.16 -34.82 20.51
C PRO A 290 7.73 -35.52 21.81
N GLU A 291 8.16 -35.01 22.97
CA GLU A 291 7.84 -35.60 24.28
C GLU A 291 6.78 -34.76 25.02
N LEU A 292 6.90 -33.43 24.98
CA LEU A 292 5.92 -32.49 25.55
C LEU A 292 5.58 -31.40 24.53
N THR A 293 4.33 -31.35 24.06
CA THR A 293 3.84 -30.25 23.21
C THR A 293 3.62 -28.98 24.03
N LEU A 294 4.27 -27.89 23.62
CA LEU A 294 3.97 -26.53 24.10
C LEU A 294 2.74 -25.97 23.36
N ALA A 295 2.78 -26.03 22.03
CA ALA A 295 1.66 -25.71 21.15
C ALA A 295 1.82 -26.45 19.80
N ASP A 296 0.84 -27.24 19.41
CA ASP A 296 0.69 -27.86 18.09
C ASP A 296 -0.66 -27.41 17.54
N TYR A 297 -0.65 -26.49 16.57
CA TYR A 297 -1.85 -25.74 16.20
C TYR A 297 -2.00 -25.61 14.70
N LYS A 298 -3.24 -25.73 14.20
CA LYS A 298 -3.58 -25.40 12.81
C LYS A 298 -4.62 -24.29 12.79
N VAL A 299 -4.26 -23.16 12.19
CA VAL A 299 -5.10 -21.97 12.02
C VAL A 299 -5.19 -21.56 10.55
N THR A 300 -6.30 -20.95 10.16
CA THR A 300 -6.55 -20.44 8.81
C THR A 300 -7.19 -19.06 8.89
N SER A 301 -6.80 -18.14 7.99
CA SER A 301 -7.38 -16.79 7.95
C SER A 301 -8.90 -16.86 7.89
N ASN A 302 -9.56 -16.11 8.78
CA ASN A 302 -11.01 -16.09 8.87
C ASN A 302 -11.64 -15.19 7.78
N GLU A 303 -12.96 -15.26 7.63
CA GLU A 303 -13.65 -14.64 6.48
C GLU A 303 -13.44 -13.12 6.44
N ASP A 304 -13.53 -12.44 7.58
CA ASP A 304 -13.28 -11.00 7.71
C ASP A 304 -11.85 -10.63 7.25
N THR A 305 -10.86 -11.46 7.58
CA THR A 305 -9.46 -11.30 7.15
C THR A 305 -9.29 -11.58 5.66
N VAL A 306 -10.00 -12.57 5.12
CA VAL A 306 -9.95 -12.89 3.68
C VAL A 306 -10.63 -11.79 2.86
N GLU A 307 -11.82 -11.32 3.26
CA GLU A 307 -12.52 -10.24 2.56
C GLU A 307 -11.72 -8.93 2.57
N SER A 308 -11.23 -8.51 3.75
CA SER A 308 -10.44 -7.27 3.88
C SER A 308 -9.16 -7.32 3.04
N GLN A 309 -8.41 -8.43 3.06
CA GLN A 309 -7.20 -8.57 2.25
C GLN A 309 -7.47 -8.73 0.75
N VAL A 310 -8.56 -9.41 0.35
CA VAL A 310 -9.00 -9.47 -1.06
C VAL A 310 -9.40 -8.09 -1.56
N ASN A 311 -10.06 -7.28 -0.75
CA ASN A 311 -10.43 -5.91 -1.10
C ASN A 311 -9.20 -4.99 -1.17
N ALA A 312 -8.25 -5.08 -0.24
CA ALA A 312 -6.96 -4.39 -0.35
C ALA A 312 -6.18 -4.77 -1.62
N ALA A 313 -6.18 -6.06 -2.01
CA ALA A 313 -5.59 -6.52 -3.27
C ALA A 313 -6.32 -5.96 -4.50
N ARG A 314 -7.65 -5.79 -4.46
CA ARG A 314 -8.43 -5.13 -5.51
C ARG A 314 -8.09 -3.64 -5.63
N ASP A 315 -8.04 -2.91 -4.53
CA ASP A 315 -7.70 -1.48 -4.52
C ASP A 315 -6.29 -1.21 -5.08
N GLU A 316 -5.31 -2.05 -4.73
CA GLU A 316 -3.97 -2.01 -5.31
C GLU A 316 -3.97 -2.31 -6.82
N ARG A 317 -4.79 -3.27 -7.28
CA ARG A 317 -4.95 -3.62 -8.69
C ARG A 317 -5.63 -2.52 -9.51
N ASP A 318 -6.66 -1.88 -8.97
CA ASP A 318 -7.39 -0.82 -9.64
C ASP A 318 -6.59 0.48 -9.64
N ARG A 319 -5.83 0.78 -8.57
CA ARG A 319 -4.80 1.83 -8.57
C ARG A 319 -3.76 1.56 -9.66
N LEU A 320 -3.24 0.34 -9.77
CA LEU A 320 -2.29 -0.02 -10.83
C LEU A 320 -2.91 0.11 -12.23
N ALA A 321 -4.14 -0.35 -12.43
CA ALA A 321 -4.85 -0.27 -13.71
C ALA A 321 -5.16 1.18 -14.11
N LEU A 322 -5.54 2.04 -13.17
CA LEU A 322 -5.81 3.47 -13.40
C LEU A 322 -4.60 4.15 -14.04
N TRP A 323 -3.43 4.02 -13.41
CA TRP A 323 -2.20 4.70 -13.83
C TRP A 323 -1.50 4.02 -15.02
N SER A 324 -1.50 2.69 -15.11
CA SER A 324 -0.80 1.95 -16.20
C SER A 324 -1.64 1.75 -17.47
N ARG A 325 -2.98 1.87 -17.39
CA ARG A 325 -3.89 1.55 -18.51
C ARG A 325 -4.96 2.61 -18.76
N VAL A 326 -5.75 2.99 -17.75
CA VAL A 326 -6.92 3.86 -17.97
C VAL A 326 -6.53 5.29 -18.33
N LEU A 327 -5.61 5.91 -17.58
CA LEU A 327 -5.11 7.26 -17.88
C LEU A 327 -4.36 7.31 -19.22
N PRO A 328 -3.42 6.39 -19.54
CA PRO A 328 -2.85 6.28 -20.88
C PRO A 328 -3.87 6.20 -22.03
N ILE A 329 -4.87 5.33 -21.93
CA ILE A 329 -5.85 5.13 -23.00
C ILE A 329 -6.73 6.36 -23.16
N THR A 330 -7.24 6.93 -22.06
CA THR A 330 -8.10 8.13 -22.13
C THR A 330 -7.33 9.35 -22.62
N PHE A 331 -6.10 9.57 -22.16
CA PHE A 331 -5.25 10.67 -22.64
C PHE A 331 -4.84 10.47 -24.11
N THR A 332 -4.60 9.24 -24.56
CA THR A 332 -4.34 8.95 -25.97
C THR A 332 -5.57 9.23 -26.84
N ALA A 333 -6.75 8.75 -26.44
CA ALA A 333 -7.98 8.95 -27.20
C ALA A 333 -8.37 10.43 -27.28
N VAL A 334 -8.40 11.14 -26.15
CA VAL A 334 -8.70 12.59 -26.11
C VAL A 334 -7.62 13.40 -26.82
N GLY A 335 -6.34 13.01 -26.69
CA GLY A 335 -5.21 13.65 -27.39
C GLY A 335 -5.34 13.55 -28.91
N LEU A 336 -5.66 12.37 -29.43
CA LEU A 336 -5.90 12.17 -30.88
C LEU A 336 -7.15 12.91 -31.36
N ILE A 337 -8.26 12.87 -30.61
CA ILE A 337 -9.48 13.63 -30.94
C ILE A 337 -9.20 15.14 -30.97
N ALA A 338 -8.41 15.66 -30.04
CA ALA A 338 -8.00 17.06 -30.01
C ALA A 338 -7.09 17.41 -31.19
N LEU A 339 -6.08 16.59 -31.52
CA LEU A 339 -5.22 16.84 -32.70
C LEU A 339 -6.03 16.84 -34.01
N VAL A 340 -6.93 15.87 -34.21
CA VAL A 340 -7.78 15.79 -35.41
C VAL A 340 -8.78 16.95 -35.46
N GLY A 341 -9.50 17.22 -34.37
CA GLY A 341 -10.47 18.30 -34.30
C GLY A 341 -9.84 19.69 -34.47
N GLY A 342 -8.71 19.93 -33.80
CA GLY A 342 -7.93 21.16 -33.94
C GLY A 342 -7.33 21.34 -35.34
N GLY A 343 -6.82 20.26 -35.95
CA GLY A 343 -6.34 20.26 -37.34
C GLY A 343 -7.46 20.55 -38.35
N LEU A 344 -8.66 19.98 -38.15
CA LEU A 344 -9.84 20.28 -38.96
C LEU A 344 -10.25 21.76 -38.82
N LEU A 345 -10.36 22.27 -37.58
CA LEU A 345 -10.67 23.68 -37.31
C LEU A 345 -9.67 24.65 -37.95
N ALA A 346 -8.36 24.33 -37.87
CA ALA A 346 -7.33 25.09 -38.56
C ALA A 346 -7.53 25.07 -40.09
N SER A 347 -7.82 23.89 -40.67
CA SER A 347 -8.04 23.74 -42.12
C SER A 347 -9.25 24.53 -42.64
N PHE A 348 -10.35 24.59 -41.86
CA PHE A 348 -11.50 25.42 -42.19
C PHE A 348 -11.17 26.92 -42.10
N SER A 349 -10.41 27.35 -41.06
CA SER A 349 -10.00 28.76 -40.91
C SER A 349 -9.13 29.27 -42.07
N LEU A 350 -8.33 28.40 -42.68
CA LEU A 350 -7.51 28.71 -43.85
C LEU A 350 -8.37 28.84 -45.11
N ARG A 351 -9.29 27.90 -45.34
CA ARG A 351 -10.20 27.93 -46.51
C ARG A 351 -11.11 29.16 -46.53
N SER A 352 -11.49 29.71 -45.37
CA SER A 352 -12.28 30.95 -45.30
C SER A 352 -11.54 32.21 -45.73
N GLU A 353 -10.19 32.23 -45.77
CA GLU A 353 -9.43 33.34 -46.34
C GLU A 353 -9.24 33.18 -47.86
N SER A 354 -9.09 31.95 -48.36
CA SER A 354 -9.00 31.69 -49.81
C SER A 354 -10.25 32.12 -50.60
N ALA A 355 -11.40 32.30 -49.92
CA ALA A 355 -12.64 32.82 -50.50
C ALA A 355 -12.80 34.35 -50.41
N LEU A 356 -11.83 35.06 -49.80
CA LEU A 356 -11.79 36.52 -49.66
C LEU A 356 -10.61 37.17 -50.40
N THR A 357 -9.73 36.38 -51.02
CA THR A 357 -8.63 36.86 -51.86
C THR A 357 -9.05 36.81 -53.33
N ASP A 358 -9.67 37.88 -53.81
CA ASP A 358 -10.07 38.03 -55.21
C ASP A 358 -8.83 38.23 -56.12
N PRO A 359 -8.53 37.34 -57.10
CA PRO A 359 -7.40 37.48 -58.02
C PRO A 359 -7.69 38.50 -59.14
N GLY A 360 -8.37 39.61 -58.82
CA GLY A 360 -9.08 40.47 -59.78
C GLY A 360 -8.44 41.82 -60.12
N LEU A 361 -7.24 42.14 -59.61
CA LEU A 361 -6.59 43.45 -59.85
C LEU A 361 -5.09 43.31 -60.23
N ASP A 362 -4.82 43.02 -61.50
CA ASP A 362 -3.51 43.25 -62.14
C ASP A 362 -3.64 43.52 -63.65
N ARG A 363 -3.72 44.81 -64.02
CA ARG A 363 -3.27 45.40 -65.31
C ARG A 363 -3.53 46.91 -65.40
N GLY A 364 -2.61 47.62 -66.05
CA GLY A 364 -2.76 49.02 -66.50
C GLY A 364 -2.31 50.04 -65.44
N ASP A 365 -1.43 51.01 -65.71
CA ASP A 365 -0.84 51.42 -66.99
C ASP A 365 0.65 51.81 -66.86
N GLN A 366 1.34 51.84 -68.01
CA GLN A 366 2.66 52.45 -68.16
C GLN A 366 2.54 53.84 -68.78
N ASP A 367 3.50 54.71 -68.44
CA ASP A 367 3.96 55.86 -69.24
C ASP A 367 3.03 57.07 -69.50
N PHE A 368 3.56 58.28 -69.21
CA PHE A 368 4.03 59.28 -70.20
C PHE A 368 3.77 60.77 -69.83
N PHE A 369 4.80 61.43 -69.25
CA PHE A 369 5.13 62.89 -69.32
C PHE A 369 4.18 63.98 -68.75
N GLY A 370 4.75 64.98 -68.04
CA GLY A 370 4.11 66.29 -67.79
C GLY A 370 4.75 67.17 -66.70
N ARG A 371 5.37 68.31 -67.05
CA ARG A 371 6.02 69.27 -66.11
C ARG A 371 5.07 70.37 -65.59
N SER A 372 5.34 70.89 -64.39
CA SER A 372 5.02 72.27 -63.87
C SER A 372 3.54 72.69 -63.78
N GLY A 373 3.12 73.66 -62.94
CA GLY A 373 3.81 74.40 -61.87
C GLY A 373 3.27 75.84 -61.66
N LEU A 374 3.12 76.27 -60.39
CA LEU A 374 2.75 77.61 -59.86
C LEU A 374 1.25 78.04 -59.88
N GLU A 375 0.81 78.56 -58.71
CA GLU A 375 -0.15 79.67 -58.40
C GLU A 375 -1.59 79.64 -58.99
N GLU A 376 -2.70 79.61 -58.20
CA GLU A 376 -3.30 80.54 -57.19
C GLU A 376 -4.33 81.56 -57.78
N PRO A 377 -5.31 82.15 -57.03
CA PRO A 377 -6.00 81.70 -55.79
C PRO A 377 -7.54 82.02 -55.67
N VAL A 378 -8.17 81.47 -54.61
CA VAL A 378 -9.39 81.87 -53.81
C VAL A 378 -10.83 82.15 -54.37
N SER A 379 -11.81 81.75 -53.52
CA SER A 379 -13.10 82.40 -53.14
C SER A 379 -14.40 81.67 -53.58
N GLY A 380 -15.42 81.45 -52.72
CA GLY A 380 -15.59 81.71 -51.27
C GLY A 380 -17.03 81.43 -50.75
N ALA A 381 -17.28 81.58 -49.43
CA ALA A 381 -18.58 81.44 -48.70
C ALA A 381 -19.22 80.02 -48.64
N GLU A 382 -19.99 79.56 -47.63
CA GLU A 382 -20.44 80.05 -46.30
C GLU A 382 -20.57 78.81 -45.35
N ALA A 383 -20.21 78.85 -44.05
CA ALA A 383 -21.05 79.11 -42.85
C ALA A 383 -22.22 78.09 -42.62
N GLU A 384 -22.55 77.58 -41.41
CA GLU A 384 -22.33 78.06 -40.03
C GLU A 384 -21.96 76.97 -38.97
N THR A 385 -21.38 77.50 -37.88
CA THR A 385 -21.24 77.12 -36.45
C THR A 385 -22.40 76.34 -35.76
N GLU A 386 -22.34 75.73 -34.56
CA GLU A 386 -21.33 75.43 -33.48
C GLU A 386 -21.91 74.29 -32.55
N LYS A 387 -21.54 73.94 -31.29
CA LYS A 387 -20.62 74.43 -30.21
C LYS A 387 -20.18 73.26 -29.27
N LEU A 388 -19.49 73.58 -28.16
CA LEU A 388 -19.19 72.73 -26.98
C LEU A 388 -19.56 73.48 -25.67
N PRO A 389 -19.66 72.84 -24.47
CA PRO A 389 -18.49 72.72 -23.57
C PRO A 389 -18.48 71.48 -22.61
N THR A 390 -17.49 71.43 -21.71
CA THR A 390 -17.17 70.36 -20.75
C THR A 390 -17.27 70.80 -19.25
N GLN A 391 -17.04 69.85 -18.33
CA GLN A 391 -16.71 69.97 -16.88
C GLN A 391 -17.82 69.72 -15.81
N ARG A 392 -17.41 69.82 -14.53
CA ARG A 392 -17.80 69.10 -13.28
C ARG A 392 -17.35 70.00 -12.08
N PRO A 393 -17.73 69.85 -10.78
CA PRO A 393 -18.77 69.06 -10.06
C PRO A 393 -19.71 69.92 -9.14
N ASP A 394 -20.43 69.24 -8.22
CA ASP A 394 -20.63 69.60 -6.78
C ASP A 394 -21.96 70.17 -6.18
N LEU A 395 -22.36 69.51 -5.06
CA LEU A 395 -23.04 69.95 -3.82
C LEU A 395 -24.59 70.22 -3.68
N ARG A 396 -25.21 69.33 -2.87
CA ARG A 396 -26.17 69.55 -1.73
C ARG A 396 -27.69 69.78 -1.89
N SER A 397 -28.43 68.87 -1.21
CA SER A 397 -29.65 69.04 -0.37
C SER A 397 -30.97 69.57 -1.01
N GLU A 398 -32.18 69.29 -0.52
CA GLU A 398 -32.65 68.51 0.66
C GLU A 398 -34.12 68.02 0.48
N SER A 399 -34.69 67.41 1.53
CA SER A 399 -36.11 67.06 1.78
C SER A 399 -36.74 65.87 1.03
N GLY A 400 -37.42 65.02 1.80
CA GLY A 400 -38.37 63.98 1.36
C GLY A 400 -39.81 64.40 1.71
N PRO A 401 -40.69 63.55 2.29
CA PRO A 401 -40.49 62.20 2.85
C PRO A 401 -41.39 61.10 2.26
N ASP A 402 -41.13 59.83 2.58
CA ASP A 402 -42.03 59.01 3.44
C ASP A 402 -41.41 57.64 3.80
N GLU A 403 -41.70 57.18 5.02
CA GLU A 403 -41.33 55.88 5.65
C GLU A 403 -42.53 54.89 5.58
N PRO A 404 -42.52 53.67 6.19
CA PRO A 404 -41.49 52.94 6.97
C PRO A 404 -40.99 51.64 6.26
N THR A 405 -39.84 51.01 6.55
CA THR A 405 -39.25 50.49 7.82
C THR A 405 -39.96 49.16 8.22
N GLU A 406 -39.31 48.04 8.62
CA GLU A 406 -38.01 47.74 9.27
C GLU A 406 -37.45 46.39 8.72
N ALA A 407 -36.14 46.09 8.58
CA ALA A 407 -35.16 45.60 9.58
C ALA A 407 -35.70 44.63 10.68
N GLY A 408 -34.95 43.66 11.20
CA GLY A 408 -33.51 43.36 11.05
C GLY A 408 -33.13 41.91 11.47
N PRO A 409 -31.85 41.64 11.82
CA PRO A 409 -31.30 40.28 12.01
C PRO A 409 -31.24 39.83 13.49
N THR A 410 -30.91 38.55 13.72
CA THR A 410 -30.40 38.09 15.03
C THR A 410 -29.35 36.98 14.92
N GLU A 411 -28.23 37.16 15.61
CA GLU A 411 -27.22 36.15 15.93
C GLU A 411 -27.46 35.67 17.37
N ALA A 412 -27.31 34.37 17.66
CA ALA A 412 -27.45 33.83 19.02
C ALA A 412 -26.54 32.62 19.29
N LYS A 413 -25.91 32.60 20.48
CA LYS A 413 -25.05 31.52 20.99
C LYS A 413 -25.86 30.38 21.64
N PRO A 414 -25.25 29.20 21.87
CA PRO A 414 -25.90 28.08 22.54
C PRO A 414 -25.92 28.24 24.08
N PRO A 415 -26.77 27.46 24.78
CA PRO A 415 -26.69 27.26 26.23
C PRO A 415 -25.86 26.02 26.60
N ASP A 416 -25.01 26.15 27.63
CA ASP A 416 -24.51 25.01 28.41
C ASP A 416 -25.49 24.69 29.56
N ARG A 417 -25.67 23.39 29.88
CA ARG A 417 -26.12 22.75 31.14
C ARG A 417 -26.77 21.38 30.85
N GLU A 418 -26.76 20.40 31.75
CA GLU A 418 -26.26 20.37 33.14
C GLU A 418 -25.60 19.01 33.46
#